data_AF-A0A962D949-F1
#
_entry.id   AF-A0A962D949-F1
#
_cell.length_a   1.000
_cell.length_b   1.000
_cell.length_c   1.000
_cell.angle_alpha   90.00
_cell.angle_beta   90.00
_cell.angle_gamma   90.00
#
_symmetry.space_group_name_H-M   'P 1'
#
loop_
_entity.id
_entity.type
_entity.pdbx_description
1 polymer ?
#
loop_
_entity_poly.entity_id
_entity_poly.type
_entity_poly.pdbx_seq_one_letter_code
_entity_poly.pdbx_strand_id
1 'polypeptide(L)'
;MNDGPTAMSQCSYSFEGDAPIISVQIRRFPSKAPRSREADMESARQQDDSLGIGEDTAKAMASAKDINGLGDVAYEFEAEGFYRQLTAYWGGYYQVAILSMGGREEEGESAARRELAQYVMDHL
;
A
#
# COMPACT_ATOMS: atom_id res chain seq x y z
N MET A 1 12.26 -7.97 22.75
CA MET A 1 11.07 -7.20 23.17
C MET A 1 9.96 -7.60 22.21
N ASN A 2 8.91 -8.25 22.70
CA ASN A 2 7.73 -8.52 21.86
C ASN A 2 6.82 -7.29 22.00
N ASP A 3 7.11 -6.29 21.18
CA ASP A 3 6.20 -5.17 20.96
C ASP A 3 4.91 -5.79 20.38
N GLY A 4 3.75 -5.53 20.99
CA GLY A 4 2.47 -6.26 20.81
C GLY A 4 1.98 -6.52 19.37
N PRO A 5 0.76 -7.06 19.19
CA PRO A 5 0.33 -7.48 17.85
C PRO A 5 0.19 -6.28 16.89
N THR A 6 0.61 -6.46 15.64
CA THR A 6 0.20 -5.58 14.54
C THR A 6 -1.32 -5.68 14.38
N ALA A 7 -2.01 -4.54 14.45
CA ALA A 7 -3.44 -4.48 14.20
C ALA A 7 -3.68 -4.05 12.76
N MET A 8 -4.69 -4.63 12.10
CA MET A 8 -5.04 -4.32 10.72
C MET A 8 -6.55 -4.16 10.58
N SER A 9 -6.96 -3.11 9.87
CA SER A 9 -8.31 -2.92 9.36
C SER A 9 -8.27 -2.85 7.84
N GLN A 10 -9.22 -3.49 7.17
CA GLN A 10 -9.31 -3.46 5.71
C GLN A 10 -10.77 -3.26 5.29
N CYS A 11 -10.98 -2.38 4.32
CA CYS A 11 -12.27 -2.17 3.68
C CYS A 11 -12.06 -2.22 2.17
N SER A 12 -12.83 -3.08 1.48
CA SER A 12 -12.78 -3.25 0.05
C SER A 12 -14.11 -2.90 -0.58
N TYR A 13 -14.07 -2.07 -1.62
CA TYR A 13 -15.21 -1.71 -2.45
C TYR A 13 -15.06 -2.39 -3.81
N SER A 14 -16.04 -3.21 -4.16
CA SER A 14 -16.17 -3.87 -5.45
C SER A 14 -17.54 -3.57 -6.03
N PHE A 15 -17.59 -3.19 -7.30
CA PHE A 15 -18.84 -3.10 -8.05
C PHE A 15 -19.00 -4.34 -8.94
N GLU A 16 -20.24 -4.74 -9.24
CA GLU A 16 -20.51 -5.82 -10.20
C GLU A 16 -20.07 -5.40 -11.63
N GLY A 17 -19.37 -6.27 -12.36
CA GLY A 17 -18.88 -6.04 -13.73
C GLY A 17 -17.36 -5.84 -13.84
N ASP A 18 -16.90 -5.09 -14.86
CA ASP A 18 -15.49 -4.76 -15.11
C ASP A 18 -14.97 -3.57 -14.27
N ALA A 19 -15.72 -3.18 -13.24
CA ALA A 19 -15.40 -2.00 -12.44
C ALA A 19 -14.20 -2.25 -11.51
N PRO A 20 -13.35 -1.23 -11.28
CA PRO A 20 -12.15 -1.38 -10.46
C PRO A 20 -12.52 -1.68 -9.00
N ILE A 21 -11.75 -2.57 -8.38
CA ILE A 21 -11.81 -2.81 -6.94
C ILE A 21 -10.88 -1.80 -6.26
N ILE A 22 -11.37 -1.10 -5.24
CA ILE A 22 -10.56 -0.24 -4.39
C ILE A 22 -10.57 -0.81 -2.97
N SER A 23 -9.38 -1.12 -2.44
CA SER A 23 -9.21 -1.59 -1.06
C SER A 23 -8.35 -0.61 -0.28
N VAL A 24 -8.84 -0.18 0.89
CA VAL A 24 -8.09 0.60 1.86
C VAL A 24 -7.71 -0.33 3.01
N GLN A 25 -6.42 -0.44 3.27
CA GLN A 25 -5.87 -1.19 4.39
C GLN A 25 -5.11 -0.24 5.31
N ILE A 26 -5.43 -0.28 6.60
CA ILE A 26 -4.75 0.50 7.63
C ILE A 26 -4.12 -0.48 8.60
N ARG A 27 -2.82 -0.32 8.84
CA ARG A 27 -2.06 -1.11 9.81
C ARG A 27 -1.50 -0.20 10.90
N ARG A 28 -1.59 -0.66 12.14
CA ARG A 28 -0.89 -0.09 13.28
C ARG A 28 0.19 -1.07 13.74
N PHE A 29 1.43 -0.65 13.64
CA PHE A 29 2.58 -1.40 14.11
C PHE A 29 2.85 -1.13 15.59
N PRO A 30 3.41 -2.10 16.31
CA PRO A 30 3.66 -1.97 17.74
C PRO A 30 4.95 -1.18 18.05
N SER A 31 5.85 -1.02 17.07
CA SER A 31 7.11 -0.29 17.20
C SER A 31 7.15 0.91 16.27
N LYS A 32 7.87 1.95 16.70
CA LYS A 32 8.19 3.14 15.89
C LYS A 32 9.39 2.93 14.97
N ALA A 33 9.70 1.68 14.63
CA ALA A 33 10.82 1.41 13.75
C ALA A 33 10.60 2.18 12.44
N PRO A 34 11.62 2.90 11.93
CA PRO A 34 11.53 3.56 10.64
C PRO A 34 11.05 2.56 9.59
N ARG A 35 9.98 2.92 8.88
CA ARG A 35 9.45 2.12 7.79
C ARG A 35 10.05 2.63 6.50
N SER A 36 10.37 1.73 5.59
CA SER A 36 10.93 2.08 4.29
C SER A 36 10.41 1.14 3.23
N ARG A 37 10.43 1.63 1.98
CA ARG A 37 10.09 0.82 0.82
C ARG A 37 10.96 -0.45 0.75
N GLU A 38 12.24 -0.35 1.10
CA GLU A 38 13.17 -1.46 1.08
C GLU A 38 12.80 -2.55 2.10
N ALA A 39 12.29 -2.16 3.28
CA ALA A 39 11.80 -3.11 4.28
C ALA A 39 10.53 -3.83 3.80
N ASP A 40 9.65 -3.13 3.08
CA ASP A 40 8.44 -3.70 2.49
C ASP A 40 8.77 -4.63 1.31
N MET A 41 9.74 -4.26 0.47
CA MET A 41 10.26 -5.12 -0.59
C MET A 41 10.79 -6.44 -0.02
N GLU A 42 11.60 -6.38 1.05
CA GLU A 42 12.14 -7.58 1.69
C GLU A 42 11.03 -8.43 2.31
N SER A 43 10.02 -7.79 2.91
CA SER A 43 8.84 -8.48 3.44
C SER A 43 8.04 -9.17 2.31
N ALA A 44 7.90 -8.53 1.15
CA ALA A 44 7.21 -9.10 -0.01
C ALA A 44 7.95 -10.33 -0.55
N ARG A 45 9.29 -10.32 -0.61
CA ARG A 45 10.09 -11.49 -1.00
C ARG A 45 9.92 -12.66 -0.04
N GLN A 46 9.80 -12.38 1.25
CA GLN A 46 9.63 -13.41 2.28
C GLN A 46 8.21 -14.00 2.31
N GLN A 47 7.21 -13.30 1.76
CA GLN A 47 5.84 -13.77 1.63
C GLN A 47 5.62 -14.68 0.42
N ASP A 48 6.66 -15.04 -0.33
CA ASP A 48 6.55 -15.90 -1.51
C ASP A 48 6.24 -17.37 -1.14
N ASP A 49 5.01 -17.59 -0.67
CA ASP A 49 4.42 -18.90 -0.42
C ASP A 49 3.75 -19.39 -1.73
N SER A 50 4.40 -20.33 -2.41
CA SER A 50 3.87 -21.20 -3.49
C SER A 50 3.36 -20.59 -4.80
N LEU A 51 3.07 -19.28 -4.87
CA LEU A 51 2.44 -18.64 -6.04
C LEU A 51 3.33 -17.68 -6.83
N GLY A 52 4.54 -17.32 -6.37
CA GLY A 52 5.49 -16.46 -7.11
C GLY A 52 5.16 -14.96 -7.08
N ILE A 53 4.06 -14.55 -6.42
CA ILE A 53 3.54 -13.18 -6.43
C ILE A 53 4.43 -12.23 -5.61
N GLY A 54 5.18 -12.75 -4.62
CA GLY A 54 6.01 -11.96 -3.73
C GLY A 54 7.18 -11.28 -4.44
N GLU A 55 7.86 -12.02 -5.32
CA GLU A 55 9.02 -11.51 -6.06
C GLU A 55 8.62 -10.44 -7.09
N ASP A 56 7.51 -10.64 -7.81
CA ASP A 56 7.02 -9.65 -8.78
C ASP A 56 6.53 -8.37 -8.08
N THR A 57 5.92 -8.51 -6.91
CA THR A 57 5.59 -7.37 -6.04
C THR A 57 6.84 -6.63 -5.60
N ALA A 58 7.88 -7.34 -5.16
CA ALA A 58 9.14 -6.72 -4.75
C ALA A 58 9.85 -5.99 -5.90
N LYS A 59 9.81 -6.54 -7.12
CA LYS A 59 10.33 -5.87 -8.33
C LYS A 59 9.54 -4.60 -8.66
N ALA A 60 8.21 -4.66 -8.61
CA ALA A 60 7.36 -3.51 -8.82
C ALA A 60 7.62 -2.40 -7.80
N MET A 61 7.83 -2.77 -6.53
CA MET A 61 8.25 -1.83 -5.50
C MET A 61 9.64 -1.23 -5.79
N ALA A 62 10.58 -1.98 -6.37
CA ALA A 62 11.90 -1.44 -6.72
C ALA A 62 11.82 -0.29 -7.75
N SER A 63 10.82 -0.30 -8.62
CA SER A 63 10.53 0.76 -9.59
C SER A 63 9.46 1.75 -9.13
N ALA A 64 9.04 1.69 -7.86
CA ALA A 64 8.00 2.55 -7.31
C ALA A 64 8.39 4.02 -7.40
N LYS A 65 7.38 4.87 -7.60
CA LYS A 65 7.52 6.32 -7.60
C LYS A 65 7.26 6.86 -6.19
N ASP A 66 8.22 7.62 -5.66
CA ASP A 66 8.08 8.28 -4.37
C ASP A 66 7.05 9.41 -4.44
N ILE A 67 6.26 9.57 -3.38
CA ILE A 67 5.22 10.61 -3.25
C ILE A 67 5.65 11.60 -2.18
N ASN A 68 6.19 12.74 -2.61
CA ASN A 68 6.60 13.81 -1.70
C ASN A 68 5.39 14.48 -1.05
N GLY A 69 5.50 14.75 0.26
CA GLY A 69 4.48 15.47 1.03
C GLY A 69 3.33 14.62 1.57
N LEU A 70 3.35 13.30 1.37
CA LEU A 70 2.39 12.36 1.92
C LEU A 70 3.06 11.48 2.97
N GLY A 71 2.77 11.74 4.25
CA GLY A 71 3.35 10.98 5.37
C GLY A 71 4.86 11.13 5.51
N ASP A 72 5.46 10.24 6.30
CA ASP A 72 6.91 10.15 6.53
C ASP A 72 7.61 9.45 5.34
N VAL A 73 6.97 8.42 4.79
CA VAL A 73 7.39 7.66 3.62
C VAL A 73 6.16 7.31 2.82
N ALA A 74 6.13 7.64 1.53
CA ALA A 74 5.07 7.21 0.64
C ALA A 74 5.59 6.91 -0.76
N TYR A 75 5.02 5.89 -1.37
CA TYR A 75 5.37 5.46 -2.72
C TYR A 75 4.18 4.76 -3.39
N GLU A 76 4.16 4.80 -4.72
CA GLU A 76 3.19 4.11 -5.57
C GLU A 76 3.89 3.16 -6.54
N PHE A 77 3.32 1.97 -6.75
CA PHE A 77 3.81 1.01 -7.73
C PHE A 77 2.67 0.27 -8.43
N GLU A 78 2.98 -0.32 -9.57
CA GLU A 78 2.11 -1.22 -10.33
C GLU A 78 2.77 -2.60 -10.44
N ALA A 79 2.09 -3.64 -9.94
CA ALA A 79 2.51 -5.02 -10.13
C ALA A 79 1.91 -5.55 -11.44
N GLU A 80 2.77 -5.89 -12.41
CA GLU A 80 2.50 -6.22 -13.82
C GLU A 80 1.08 -6.77 -14.13
N GLY A 81 0.10 -5.88 -14.32
CA GLY A 81 -1.27 -6.23 -14.71
C GLY A 81 -2.17 -6.79 -13.59
N PHE A 82 -1.69 -6.90 -12.36
CA PHE A 82 -2.47 -7.40 -11.22
C PHE A 82 -3.14 -6.26 -10.46
N TYR A 83 -2.36 -5.30 -10.00
CA TYR A 83 -2.86 -4.21 -9.16
C TYR A 83 -1.91 -3.01 -9.14
N ARG A 84 -2.48 -1.87 -8.76
CA ARG A 84 -1.75 -0.65 -8.40
C ARG A 84 -1.88 -0.42 -6.91
N GLN A 85 -0.81 0.02 -6.26
CA GLN A 85 -0.83 0.27 -4.83
C GLN A 85 -0.14 1.60 -4.51
N LEU A 86 -0.81 2.42 -3.70
CA LEU A 86 -0.16 3.49 -2.93
C LEU A 86 0.07 2.98 -1.52
N THR A 87 1.28 3.17 -1.00
CA THR A 87 1.62 2.90 0.41
C THR A 87 2.11 4.19 1.04
N ALA A 88 1.59 4.55 2.21
CA ALA A 88 2.06 5.69 2.98
C ALA A 88 2.17 5.33 4.47
N TYR A 89 3.23 5.82 5.10
CA TYR A 89 3.52 5.68 6.52
C TYR A 89 3.38 7.02 7.22
N TRP A 90 2.75 7.05 8.41
CA TRP A 90 2.68 8.27 9.20
C TRP A 90 2.72 8.01 10.71
N GLY A 91 3.13 9.04 11.45
CA GLY A 91 3.23 9.03 12.91
C GLY A 91 4.29 8.08 13.45
N GLY A 92 5.03 7.39 12.58
CA GLY A 92 6.00 6.34 12.91
C GLY A 92 5.40 4.97 13.24
N TYR A 93 4.08 4.81 13.30
CA TYR A 93 3.44 3.53 13.68
C TYR A 93 2.27 3.13 12.80
N TYR A 94 1.85 3.98 11.87
CA TYR A 94 0.74 3.69 10.98
C TYR A 94 1.19 3.51 9.54
N GLN A 95 0.46 2.66 8.83
CA GLN A 95 0.53 2.48 7.39
C GLN A 95 -0.88 2.50 6.82
N VAL A 96 -1.02 3.15 5.68
CA VAL A 96 -2.20 3.05 4.81
C VAL A 96 -1.72 2.52 3.47
N ALA A 97 -2.37 1.48 3.00
CA ALA A 97 -2.19 0.93 1.67
C ALA A 97 -3.52 1.02 0.93
N ILE A 98 -3.50 1.67 -0.24
CA ILE A 98 -4.67 1.77 -1.12
C ILE A 98 -4.37 0.98 -2.38
N LEU A 99 -5.08 -0.14 -2.52
CA LEU A 99 -4.99 -1.05 -3.64
C LEU A 99 -6.09 -0.73 -4.65
N SER A 100 -5.74 -0.69 -5.93
CA SER A 100 -6.69 -0.63 -7.04
C SER A 100 -6.44 -1.82 -7.97
N MET A 101 -7.46 -2.60 -8.30
CA MET A 101 -7.38 -3.74 -9.23
C MET A 101 -8.39 -3.57 -10.36
N GLY A 102 -8.00 -3.87 -11.59
CA GLY A 102 -8.84 -3.61 -12.78
C GLY A 102 -8.87 -2.13 -13.17
N GLY A 103 -9.39 -1.85 -14.37
CA GLY A 103 -9.43 -0.49 -14.93
C GLY A 103 -8.17 -0.07 -15.71
N ARG A 104 -8.33 0.81 -16.71
CA ARG A 104 -7.21 1.49 -17.37
C ARG A 104 -6.69 2.57 -16.43
N GLU A 105 -5.37 2.72 -16.33
CA GLU A 105 -4.80 3.82 -15.56
C GLU A 105 -5.23 5.15 -16.18
N GLU A 106 -6.09 5.87 -15.48
CA GLU A 106 -6.39 7.27 -15.78
C GLU A 106 -5.62 8.14 -14.78
N GLU A 107 -5.11 9.27 -15.24
CA GLU A 107 -4.33 10.23 -14.42
C GLU A 107 -5.08 10.64 -13.14
N GLY A 108 -6.42 10.62 -13.17
CA GLY A 108 -7.29 10.87 -12.02
C GLY A 108 -7.26 9.80 -10.92
N GLU A 109 -6.92 8.54 -11.22
CA GLU A 109 -6.92 7.48 -10.21
C GLU A 109 -5.74 7.60 -9.23
N SER A 110 -4.55 8.00 -9.71
CA SER A 110 -3.40 8.26 -8.82
C SER A 110 -3.71 9.42 -7.87
N ALA A 111 -4.35 10.48 -8.38
CA ALA A 111 -4.79 11.61 -7.55
C ALA A 111 -5.82 11.16 -6.49
N ALA A 112 -6.84 10.38 -6.89
CA ALA A 112 -7.85 9.88 -5.98
C ALA A 112 -7.27 8.99 -4.87
N ARG A 113 -6.30 8.12 -5.18
CA ARG A 113 -5.58 7.33 -4.15
C ARG A 113 -4.84 8.23 -3.17
N ARG A 114 -4.17 9.28 -3.66
CA ARG A 114 -3.45 10.22 -2.79
C ARG A 114 -4.39 11.02 -1.90
N GLU A 115 -5.50 11.50 -2.44
CA GLU A 115 -6.54 12.20 -1.67
C GLU A 115 -7.15 11.30 -0.59
N LEU A 116 -7.46 10.05 -0.93
CA LEU A 116 -8.01 9.08 0.01
C LEU A 116 -6.98 8.71 1.10
N ALA A 117 -5.71 8.54 0.75
CA ALA A 117 -4.65 8.31 1.73
C ALA A 117 -4.53 9.48 2.70
N GLN A 118 -4.46 10.71 2.16
CA GLN A 118 -4.40 11.93 2.96
C GLN A 118 -5.60 12.04 3.91
N TYR A 119 -6.81 11.80 3.38
CA TYR A 119 -8.03 11.82 4.19
C TYR A 119 -7.96 10.82 5.35
N VAL A 120 -7.51 9.59 5.11
CA VAL A 120 -7.36 8.57 6.16
C VAL A 120 -6.35 9.02 7.22
N MET A 121 -5.20 9.57 6.81
CA MET A 121 -4.16 10.03 7.73
C MET A 121 -4.59 11.24 8.57
N ASP A 122 -5.40 12.14 8.02
CA ASP A 122 -5.87 13.34 8.74
C ASP A 122 -6.95 13.05 9.79
N HIS A 123 -7.61 11.89 9.69
CA HIS A 123 -8.78 11.54 10.52
C HIS A 123 -8.55 10.36 11.49
N LEU A 124 -7.34 9.78 11.53
CA LEU A 124 -6.95 8.67 12.42
C LEU A 124 -5.65 8.98 13.17
#